data_AF-A0A1G8RY80-F1
#
_entry.id   AF-A0A1G8RY80-F1
#
_cell.length_a   1.000
_cell.length_b   1.000
_cell.length_c   1.000
_cell.angle_alpha   90.00
_cell.angle_beta   90.00
_cell.angle_gamma   90.00
#
_symmetry.space_group_name_H-M   'P 1'
#
loop_
_entity.id
_entity.type
_entity.pdbx_description
1 polymer ?
#
loop_
_entity_poly.entity_id
_entity_poly.type
_entity_poly.pdbx_seq_one_letter_code
_entity_poly.pdbx_strand_id
1 'polypeptide(L)'
;MNYTVQRMWIKRSPTAREAWEKMLKDAGIRGEEQVEYTVGVYDGDKLVATGSRFKNVLKCIAVYKKYTGGEVVSLLISHLMSEVFDAGFTSCYVYTKPESVQSFGYLGFKEIERVGEDLVFLEKAVFGFDDFLKKLEKTKVPGERISGIVMNANPFTKGHLYLIETAAKESDVLHVFVLTEDLSAFPSAVRMDLVKKGTAHLSNVIVHETGDYMVSAKTFPSYFLKEDRDVTEIQASLDAKIFKNHIAKTLGITTRFVGEEPLSFATNIYNGALKKIFGDDLRLVVIRRKESEGEVISASRVRKYMKEDRMEELKNLVPDTTYAFLQSEEGKIIQKKLKEEEM
;
A
#
# COMPACT_ATOMS: atom_id res chain seq x y z
N MET A 1 -31.62 22.64 -8.26
CA MET A 1 -30.38 23.38 -8.56
C MET A 1 -29.69 22.62 -9.69
N ASN A 2 -29.05 23.28 -10.66
CA ASN A 2 -28.43 22.58 -11.79
C ASN A 2 -26.92 22.45 -11.54
N TYR A 3 -26.53 21.38 -10.84
CA TYR A 3 -25.12 21.12 -10.56
C TYR A 3 -24.44 20.51 -11.79
N THR A 4 -23.25 20.99 -12.13
CA THR A 4 -22.45 20.42 -13.23
C THR A 4 -21.11 19.91 -12.73
N VAL A 5 -20.68 18.75 -13.21
CA VAL A 5 -19.34 18.21 -12.94
C VAL A 5 -18.41 18.60 -14.07
N GLN A 6 -17.27 19.21 -13.74
CA GLN A 6 -16.31 19.68 -14.73
C GLN A 6 -14.89 19.26 -14.37
N ARG A 7 -14.13 18.88 -15.40
CA ARG A 7 -12.72 18.51 -15.30
C ARG A 7 -11.87 19.70 -14.84
N MET A 8 -11.10 19.53 -13.76
CA MET A 8 -10.12 20.52 -13.32
C MET A 8 -8.70 20.11 -13.75
N TRP A 9 -8.08 20.89 -14.62
CA TRP A 9 -6.72 20.64 -15.13
C TRP A 9 -5.64 21.19 -14.20
N ILE A 10 -5.63 20.74 -12.95
CA ILE A 10 -4.77 21.29 -11.87
C ILE A 10 -3.26 21.18 -12.12
N LYS A 11 -2.82 20.32 -13.04
CA LYS A 11 -1.39 20.20 -13.45
C LYS A 11 -1.00 21.13 -14.60
N ARG A 12 -1.98 21.75 -15.26
CA ARG A 12 -1.78 22.59 -16.46
C ARG A 12 -2.32 24.01 -16.32
N SER A 13 -3.19 24.25 -15.34
CA SER A 13 -3.80 25.55 -15.07
C SER A 13 -3.51 25.97 -13.62
N PRO A 14 -2.68 27.01 -13.41
CA PRO A 14 -2.43 27.56 -12.07
C PRO A 14 -3.72 28.01 -11.38
N THR A 15 -4.63 28.66 -12.11
CA THR A 15 -5.93 29.09 -11.57
C THR A 15 -6.79 27.91 -11.09
N ALA A 16 -6.83 26.81 -11.85
CA ALA A 16 -7.54 25.61 -11.43
C ALA A 16 -6.89 24.97 -10.19
N ARG A 17 -5.56 24.98 -10.12
CA ARG A 17 -4.80 24.48 -8.97
C ARG A 17 -5.11 25.30 -7.72
N GLU A 18 -5.06 26.62 -7.80
CA GLU A 18 -5.37 27.53 -6.69
C GLU A 18 -6.81 27.34 -6.18
N ALA A 19 -7.79 27.21 -7.08
CA ALA A 19 -9.18 26.97 -6.71
C ALA A 19 -9.34 25.63 -5.96
N TRP A 20 -8.67 24.59 -6.44
CA TRP A 20 -8.65 23.26 -5.81
C TRP A 20 -8.01 23.30 -4.42
N GLU A 21 -6.79 23.84 -4.30
CA GLU A 21 -6.07 23.95 -3.03
C GLU A 21 -6.83 24.80 -2.01
N LYS A 22 -7.40 25.93 -2.44
CA LYS A 22 -8.21 26.79 -1.58
C LYS A 22 -9.40 26.01 -1.01
N MET A 23 -10.10 25.26 -1.86
CA MET A 23 -11.26 24.49 -1.40
C MET A 23 -10.88 23.37 -0.42
N LEU A 24 -9.78 22.65 -0.69
CA LEU A 24 -9.27 21.64 0.25
C LEU A 24 -8.92 22.27 1.59
N LYS A 25 -8.20 23.40 1.57
CA LYS A 25 -7.83 24.15 2.78
C LYS A 25 -9.06 24.61 3.56
N ASP A 26 -10.09 25.13 2.89
CA ASP A 26 -11.35 25.55 3.50
C ASP A 26 -12.09 24.36 4.18
N ALA A 27 -11.87 23.13 3.68
CA ALA A 27 -12.40 21.90 4.25
C ALA A 27 -11.50 21.28 5.35
N GLY A 28 -10.36 21.90 5.66
CA GLY A 28 -9.37 21.36 6.60
C GLY A 28 -8.64 20.12 6.06
N ILE A 29 -8.48 20.06 4.74
CA ILE A 29 -7.86 18.97 4.01
C ILE A 29 -6.63 19.52 3.27
N ARG A 30 -5.55 18.74 3.22
CA ARG A 30 -4.33 19.10 2.47
C ARG A 30 -4.42 18.65 1.02
N GLY A 31 -3.74 19.33 0.10
CA GLY A 31 -3.54 18.83 -1.25
C GLY A 31 -2.53 17.69 -1.30
N GLU A 32 -2.69 16.76 -2.25
CA GLU A 32 -1.69 15.75 -2.59
C GLU A 32 -1.23 15.90 -4.06
N GLU A 33 0.07 15.76 -4.32
CA GLU A 33 0.62 15.80 -5.68
C GLU A 33 0.27 14.57 -6.52
N GLN A 34 0.13 13.43 -5.86
CA GLN A 34 -0.19 12.15 -6.50
C GLN A 34 -1.68 12.03 -6.81
N VAL A 35 -2.11 12.78 -7.82
CA VAL A 35 -3.45 12.73 -8.40
C VAL A 35 -3.38 12.67 -9.93
N GLU A 36 -4.20 11.82 -10.54
CA GLU A 36 -4.26 11.63 -12.00
C GLU A 36 -5.50 12.32 -12.58
N TYR A 37 -6.58 12.32 -11.81
CA TYR A 37 -7.85 12.87 -12.20
C TYR A 37 -8.40 13.78 -11.10
N THR A 38 -8.88 14.99 -11.42
CA THR A 38 -9.56 15.93 -10.52
C THR A 38 -10.75 16.56 -11.21
N VAL A 39 -11.86 16.67 -10.50
CA VAL A 39 -13.10 17.32 -10.95
C VAL A 39 -13.65 18.25 -9.87
N GLY A 40 -14.31 19.31 -10.33
CA GLY A 40 -15.11 20.18 -9.50
C GLY A 40 -16.59 20.01 -9.80
N VAL A 41 -17.43 20.12 -8.79
CA VAL A 41 -18.88 20.31 -8.94
C VAL A 41 -19.19 21.79 -8.82
N TYR A 42 -19.98 22.31 -9.75
CA TYR A 42 -20.29 23.72 -9.86
C TYR A 42 -21.79 23.98 -9.73
N ASP A 43 -22.13 25.03 -8.99
CA ASP A 43 -23.47 25.62 -8.88
C ASP A 43 -23.44 26.98 -9.61
N GLY A 44 -23.85 26.99 -10.88
CA GLY A 44 -23.48 28.07 -11.81
C GLY A 44 -21.97 28.11 -12.02
N ASP A 45 -21.34 29.26 -11.81
CA ASP A 45 -19.88 29.42 -11.90
C ASP A 45 -19.15 29.13 -10.57
N LYS A 46 -19.89 28.83 -9.50
CA LYS A 46 -19.33 28.63 -8.17
C LYS A 46 -18.89 27.18 -7.98
N LEU A 47 -17.62 26.95 -7.69
CA LEU A 47 -17.12 25.65 -7.22
C LEU A 47 -17.73 25.34 -5.85
N VAL A 48 -18.43 24.21 -5.73
CA VAL A 48 -19.15 23.79 -4.50
C VAL A 48 -18.69 22.46 -3.92
N ALA A 49 -18.01 21.64 -4.71
CA ALA A 49 -17.31 20.44 -4.28
C ALA A 49 -16.13 20.15 -5.21
N THR A 50 -15.14 19.41 -4.71
CA THR A 50 -14.05 18.89 -5.52
C THR A 50 -13.67 17.50 -5.07
N GLY A 51 -13.12 16.71 -5.98
CA GLY A 51 -12.53 15.42 -5.66
C GLY A 51 -11.56 14.96 -6.73
N SER A 52 -10.65 14.10 -6.31
CA SER A 52 -9.57 13.58 -7.13
C SER A 52 -9.53 12.06 -7.10
N ARG A 53 -8.78 11.47 -8.03
CA ARG A 53 -8.49 10.04 -8.10
C ARG A 53 -7.02 9.83 -8.42
N PHE A 54 -6.45 8.81 -7.80
CA PHE A 54 -5.17 8.22 -8.16
C PHE A 54 -5.37 6.71 -8.28
N LYS A 55 -5.21 6.14 -9.49
CA LYS A 55 -5.59 4.76 -9.79
C LYS A 55 -7.03 4.46 -9.31
N ASN A 56 -7.26 3.41 -8.55
CA ASN A 56 -8.57 3.08 -7.97
C ASN A 56 -8.90 3.81 -6.65
N VAL A 57 -8.07 4.73 -6.18
CA VAL A 57 -8.27 5.42 -4.89
C VAL A 57 -8.87 6.81 -5.11
N LEU A 58 -10.01 7.08 -4.48
CA LEU A 58 -10.57 8.41 -4.39
C LEU A 58 -9.83 9.23 -3.34
N LYS A 59 -9.44 10.45 -3.71
CA LYS A 59 -8.58 11.34 -2.93
C LYS A 59 -9.09 12.77 -2.94
N CYS A 60 -8.62 13.58 -1.98
CA CYS A 60 -8.85 15.03 -1.95
C CYS A 60 -10.33 15.42 -2.13
N ILE A 61 -11.24 14.70 -1.47
CA ILE A 61 -12.67 14.97 -1.54
C ILE A 61 -13.02 16.07 -0.54
N ALA A 62 -13.56 17.18 -1.04
CA ALA A 62 -14.05 18.29 -0.23
C ALA A 62 -15.40 18.78 -0.74
N VAL A 63 -16.32 19.07 0.18
CA VAL A 63 -17.64 19.64 -0.12
C VAL A 63 -17.89 20.77 0.85
N TYR A 64 -18.35 21.93 0.35
CA TYR A 64 -18.68 23.05 1.24
C TYR A 64 -19.84 22.69 2.15
N LYS A 65 -19.75 23.06 3.44
CA LYS A 65 -20.73 22.69 4.49
C LYS A 65 -22.19 22.95 4.14
N LYS A 66 -22.49 24.00 3.37
CA LYS A 66 -23.86 24.32 2.95
C LYS A 66 -24.43 23.38 1.86
N TYR A 67 -23.60 22.51 1.30
CA TYR A 67 -23.95 21.55 0.23
C TYR A 67 -23.74 20.08 0.66
N THR A 68 -23.57 19.81 1.96
CA THR A 68 -23.38 18.44 2.48
C THR A 68 -24.67 17.62 2.54
N GLY A 69 -25.82 18.17 2.10
CA GLY A 69 -27.14 17.54 2.09
C GLY A 69 -27.33 16.37 1.11
N GLY A 70 -26.25 15.70 0.69
CA GLY A 70 -26.31 14.44 -0.04
C GLY A 70 -26.23 14.54 -1.56
N GLU A 71 -26.93 15.48 -2.21
CA GLU A 71 -26.99 15.56 -3.69
C GLU A 71 -25.61 15.82 -4.32
N VAL A 72 -24.92 16.87 -3.88
CA VAL A 72 -23.59 17.25 -4.40
C VAL A 72 -22.54 16.18 -4.08
N VAL A 73 -22.60 15.59 -2.88
CA VAL A 73 -21.70 14.50 -2.48
C VAL A 73 -21.91 13.29 -3.40
N SER A 74 -23.17 12.87 -3.57
CA SER A 74 -23.52 11.71 -4.39
C SER A 74 -23.12 11.91 -5.84
N LEU A 75 -23.36 13.10 -6.40
CA LEU A 75 -22.94 13.45 -7.75
C LEU A 75 -21.42 13.36 -7.92
N LEU A 76 -20.65 13.98 -7.01
CA LEU A 76 -19.19 13.97 -7.06
C LEU A 76 -18.63 12.54 -6.96
N ILE A 77 -19.06 11.77 -5.97
CA ILE A 77 -18.52 10.44 -5.73
C ILE A 77 -18.94 9.47 -6.84
N SER A 78 -20.18 9.54 -7.33
CA SER A 78 -20.64 8.69 -8.44
C SER A 78 -19.88 8.98 -9.74
N HIS A 79 -19.58 10.25 -10.02
CA HIS A 79 -18.73 10.63 -11.15
C HIS A 79 -17.33 10.03 -11.01
N LEU A 80 -16.69 10.26 -9.86
CA LEU A 80 -15.34 9.74 -9.60
C LEU A 80 -15.28 8.21 -9.65
N MET A 81 -16.31 7.51 -9.15
CA MET A 81 -16.42 6.07 -9.26
C MET A 81 -16.53 5.61 -10.71
N SER A 82 -17.34 6.29 -11.52
CA SER A 82 -17.44 5.97 -12.95
C SER A 82 -16.08 6.10 -13.63
N GLU A 83 -15.34 7.17 -13.32
CA GLU A 83 -13.95 7.38 -13.79
C GLU A 83 -12.93 6.34 -13.27
N VAL A 84 -13.21 5.64 -12.15
CA VAL A 84 -12.40 4.50 -11.69
C VAL A 84 -12.68 3.30 -12.59
N PHE A 85 -13.96 2.95 -12.79
CA PHE A 85 -14.35 1.75 -13.52
C PHE A 85 -14.11 1.89 -15.03
N ASP A 86 -14.33 3.08 -15.61
CA ASP A 86 -14.04 3.38 -17.01
C ASP A 86 -12.55 3.34 -17.32
N ALA A 87 -11.70 3.59 -16.31
CA ALA A 87 -10.25 3.40 -16.40
C ALA A 87 -9.81 1.92 -16.29
N GLY A 88 -10.75 0.98 -16.18
CA GLY A 88 -10.51 -0.46 -16.19
C GLY A 88 -10.24 -1.07 -14.82
N PHE A 89 -10.33 -0.31 -13.72
CA PHE A 89 -10.20 -0.87 -12.37
C PHE A 89 -11.47 -1.60 -11.96
N THR A 90 -11.35 -2.69 -11.19
CA THR A 90 -12.50 -3.50 -10.72
C THR A 90 -12.91 -3.21 -9.27
N SER A 91 -12.14 -2.37 -8.60
CA SER A 91 -12.32 -1.92 -7.22
C SER A 91 -12.16 -0.41 -7.14
N CYS A 92 -12.81 0.19 -6.15
CA CYS A 92 -12.71 1.60 -5.81
C CYS A 92 -12.53 1.73 -4.30
N TYR A 93 -11.52 2.49 -3.90
CA TYR A 93 -11.12 2.65 -2.51
C TYR A 93 -11.27 4.09 -2.05
N VAL A 94 -11.58 4.27 -0.77
CA VAL A 94 -11.49 5.57 -0.13
C VAL A 94 -10.97 5.43 1.30
N TYR A 95 -10.10 6.37 1.67
CA TYR A 95 -9.59 6.55 3.02
C TYR A 95 -10.17 7.86 3.52
N THR A 96 -10.89 7.82 4.64
CA THR A 96 -11.65 8.98 5.12
C THR A 96 -11.77 9.01 6.64
N LYS A 97 -12.38 10.06 7.17
CA LYS A 97 -12.70 10.19 8.61
C LYS A 97 -13.99 9.44 8.95
N PRO A 98 -14.16 8.95 10.19
CA PRO A 98 -15.37 8.23 10.62
C PRO A 98 -16.68 8.95 10.30
N GLU A 99 -16.71 10.28 10.45
CA GLU A 99 -17.86 11.14 10.15
C GLU A 99 -18.36 11.06 8.70
N SER A 100 -17.50 10.66 7.76
CA SER A 100 -17.84 10.54 6.34
C SER A 100 -18.35 9.15 5.93
N VAL A 101 -18.23 8.14 6.81
CA VAL A 101 -18.50 6.73 6.46
C VAL A 101 -19.93 6.52 5.99
N GLN A 102 -20.91 7.14 6.65
CA GLN A 102 -22.32 6.99 6.29
C GLN A 102 -22.61 7.43 4.85
N SER A 103 -22.01 8.54 4.41
CA SER A 103 -22.16 9.07 3.05
C SER A 103 -21.65 8.08 1.99
N PHE A 104 -20.50 7.45 2.23
CA PHE A 104 -19.96 6.42 1.34
C PHE A 104 -20.77 5.12 1.40
N GLY A 105 -21.32 4.79 2.58
CA GLY A 105 -22.20 3.63 2.76
C GLY A 105 -23.44 3.68 1.87
N TYR A 106 -24.06 4.86 1.71
CA TYR A 106 -25.20 5.03 0.79
C TYR A 106 -24.84 4.80 -0.69
N LEU A 107 -23.56 4.92 -1.05
CA LEU A 107 -23.03 4.66 -2.39
C LEU A 107 -22.52 3.21 -2.54
N GLY A 108 -22.73 2.38 -1.52
CA GLY A 108 -22.41 0.97 -1.49
C GLY A 108 -20.93 0.68 -1.24
N PHE A 109 -20.19 1.61 -0.62
CA PHE A 109 -18.90 1.26 -0.01
C PHE A 109 -19.12 0.48 1.28
N LYS A 110 -18.23 -0.46 1.55
CA LYS A 110 -18.15 -1.23 2.77
C LYS A 110 -16.87 -0.88 3.51
N GLU A 111 -16.96 -0.90 4.83
CA GLU A 111 -15.78 -0.73 5.67
C GLU A 111 -14.94 -2.00 5.74
N ILE A 112 -13.64 -1.85 5.51
CA ILE A 112 -12.65 -2.92 5.69
C ILE A 112 -12.08 -2.85 7.11
N GLU A 113 -11.57 -1.69 7.50
CA GLU A 113 -10.92 -1.49 8.81
C GLU A 113 -10.81 0.00 9.15
N ARG A 114 -10.62 0.31 10.44
CA ARG A 114 -10.46 1.67 10.96
C ARG A 114 -9.34 1.81 11.98
N VAL A 115 -8.74 3.00 12.05
CA VAL A 115 -7.74 3.38 13.05
C VAL A 115 -8.31 4.50 13.91
N GLY A 116 -8.90 4.11 15.05
CA GLY A 116 -9.50 5.05 16.01
C GLY A 116 -10.48 6.00 15.33
N GLU A 117 -10.35 7.29 15.65
CA GLU A 117 -11.13 8.37 15.04
C GLU A 117 -10.41 9.05 13.86
N ASP A 118 -9.27 8.50 13.43
CA ASP A 118 -8.38 9.16 12.47
C ASP A 118 -8.65 8.74 11.04
N LEU A 119 -8.98 7.47 10.86
CA LEU A 119 -9.05 6.86 9.53
C LEU A 119 -10.01 5.68 9.49
N VAL A 120 -10.77 5.63 8.40
CA VAL A 120 -11.55 4.47 7.97
C VAL A 120 -11.18 4.15 6.53
N PHE A 121 -10.85 2.89 6.26
CA PHE A 121 -10.59 2.36 4.92
C PHE A 121 -11.84 1.66 4.40
N LEU A 122 -12.38 2.17 3.30
CA LEU A 122 -13.60 1.68 2.67
C LEU A 122 -13.32 1.18 1.25
N GLU A 123 -14.07 0.18 0.83
CA GLU A 123 -14.01 -0.41 -0.50
C GLU A 123 -15.39 -0.52 -1.14
N LYS A 124 -15.44 -0.29 -2.45
CA LYS A 124 -16.49 -0.78 -3.33
C LYS A 124 -15.85 -1.60 -4.44
N ALA A 125 -16.15 -2.89 -4.50
CA ALA A 125 -15.59 -3.80 -5.50
C ALA A 125 -16.62 -4.86 -5.92
N VAL A 126 -16.46 -5.39 -7.13
CA VAL A 126 -17.23 -6.55 -7.60
C VAL A 126 -16.74 -7.82 -6.89
N PHE A 127 -15.41 -8.02 -6.90
CA PHE A 127 -14.71 -9.03 -6.13
C PHE A 127 -13.74 -8.32 -5.20
N GLY A 128 -14.13 -8.20 -3.94
CA GLY A 128 -13.47 -7.32 -2.97
C GLY A 128 -12.72 -8.09 -1.88
N PHE A 129 -12.63 -7.46 -0.71
CA PHE A 129 -11.88 -7.97 0.41
C PHE A 129 -12.34 -9.36 0.87
N ASP A 130 -13.65 -9.59 0.88
CA ASP A 130 -14.23 -10.91 1.20
C ASP A 130 -13.73 -12.01 0.24
N ASP A 131 -13.61 -11.72 -1.06
CA ASP A 131 -13.10 -12.66 -2.06
C ASP A 131 -11.59 -12.87 -1.92
N PHE A 132 -10.85 -11.82 -1.56
CA PHE A 132 -9.44 -11.94 -1.20
C PHE A 132 -9.24 -12.88 -0.01
N LEU A 133 -10.02 -12.71 1.07
CA LEU A 133 -9.96 -13.61 2.23
C LEU A 133 -10.35 -15.04 1.86
N LYS A 134 -11.40 -15.26 1.06
CA LYS A 134 -11.77 -16.61 0.55
C LYS A 134 -10.66 -17.26 -0.28
N LYS A 135 -9.90 -16.48 -1.05
CA LYS A 135 -8.73 -16.99 -1.80
C LYS A 135 -7.61 -17.40 -0.84
N LEU A 136 -7.33 -16.59 0.19
CA LEU A 136 -6.35 -16.94 1.21
C LEU A 136 -6.77 -18.21 1.97
N GLU A 137 -8.03 -18.34 2.36
CA GLU A 137 -8.55 -19.49 3.11
C GLU A 137 -8.26 -20.82 2.40
N LYS A 138 -8.32 -20.86 1.07
CA LYS A 138 -7.97 -22.05 0.26
C LYS A 138 -6.53 -22.50 0.40
N THR A 139 -5.65 -21.62 0.87
CA THR A 139 -4.23 -21.90 1.10
C THR A 139 -3.91 -22.18 2.57
N LYS A 140 -4.93 -22.20 3.44
CA LYS A 140 -4.78 -22.53 4.84
C LYS A 140 -4.31 -23.98 4.97
N VAL A 141 -3.20 -24.17 5.68
CA VAL A 141 -2.63 -25.48 5.98
C VAL A 141 -2.65 -25.68 7.50
N PRO A 142 -3.10 -26.84 8.01
CA PRO A 142 -3.05 -27.12 9.44
C PRO A 142 -1.62 -27.06 9.99
N GLY A 143 -1.48 -26.49 11.19
CA GLY A 143 -0.21 -26.40 11.91
C GLY A 143 -0.41 -25.76 13.29
N GLU A 144 0.51 -25.98 14.21
CA GLU A 144 0.48 -25.33 15.52
C GLU A 144 1.19 -23.97 15.47
N ARG A 145 2.29 -23.89 14.72
CA ARG A 145 3.09 -22.69 14.52
C ARG A 145 2.89 -22.16 13.11
N ILE A 146 1.82 -21.41 12.90
CA ILE A 146 1.52 -20.77 11.61
C ILE A 146 1.98 -19.31 11.68
N SER A 147 2.79 -18.91 10.71
CA SER A 147 3.47 -17.63 10.73
C SER A 147 3.27 -16.82 9.47
N GLY A 148 3.48 -15.50 9.55
CA GLY A 148 3.39 -14.59 8.43
C GLY A 148 4.57 -13.63 8.30
N ILE A 149 4.98 -13.33 7.07
CA ILE A 149 5.88 -12.22 6.74
C ILE A 149 5.20 -11.35 5.68
N VAL A 150 5.33 -10.03 5.78
CA VAL A 150 4.93 -9.09 4.72
C VAL A 150 6.18 -8.37 4.24
N MET A 151 6.40 -8.33 2.93
CA MET A 151 7.58 -7.69 2.33
C MET A 151 7.31 -7.07 0.96
N ASN A 152 8.07 -6.03 0.63
CA ASN A 152 8.07 -5.46 -0.72
C ASN A 152 8.98 -6.27 -1.67
N ALA A 153 10.19 -6.68 -1.23
CA ALA A 153 11.15 -7.42 -2.05
C ALA A 153 11.50 -6.73 -3.39
N ASN A 154 11.99 -5.48 -3.33
CA ASN A 154 12.23 -4.61 -4.49
C ASN A 154 13.72 -4.30 -4.75
N PRO A 155 14.57 -5.27 -5.15
CA PRO A 155 14.26 -6.66 -5.47
C PRO A 155 14.38 -7.60 -4.26
N PHE A 156 14.14 -8.89 -4.48
CA PHE A 156 14.38 -9.95 -3.50
C PHE A 156 15.89 -10.12 -3.24
N THR A 157 16.30 -10.10 -1.97
CA THR A 157 17.72 -10.06 -1.55
C THR A 157 18.05 -11.21 -0.61
N LYS A 158 19.34 -11.46 -0.34
CA LYS A 158 19.75 -12.43 0.67
C LYS A 158 19.28 -12.06 2.08
N GLY A 159 19.03 -10.77 2.33
CA GLY A 159 18.41 -10.30 3.57
C GLY A 159 16.95 -10.75 3.69
N HIS A 160 16.16 -10.63 2.62
CA HIS A 160 14.79 -11.17 2.58
C HIS A 160 14.78 -12.69 2.71
N LEU A 161 15.66 -13.39 1.97
CA LEU A 161 15.77 -14.84 2.04
C LEU A 161 16.12 -15.29 3.46
N TYR A 162 17.08 -14.64 4.12
CA TYR A 162 17.44 -14.94 5.51
C TYR A 162 16.27 -14.77 6.48
N LEU A 163 15.47 -13.71 6.33
CA LEU A 163 14.27 -13.50 7.14
C LEU A 163 13.28 -14.66 6.95
N ILE A 164 13.04 -15.07 5.70
CA ILE A 164 12.13 -16.18 5.37
C ILE A 164 12.67 -17.50 5.92
N GLU A 165 13.94 -17.83 5.68
CA GLU A 165 14.56 -19.08 6.16
C GLU A 165 14.56 -19.17 7.69
N THR A 166 14.78 -18.05 8.37
CA THR A 166 14.75 -18.01 9.84
C THR A 166 13.33 -18.23 10.35
N ALA A 167 12.34 -17.52 9.83
CA ALA A 167 10.94 -17.69 10.21
C ALA A 167 10.41 -19.10 9.86
N ALA A 168 10.81 -19.65 8.71
CA ALA A 168 10.38 -20.97 8.24
C ALA A 168 10.87 -22.09 9.17
N LYS A 169 12.05 -21.95 9.78
CA LYS A 169 12.57 -22.92 10.77
C LYS A 169 11.75 -22.94 12.06
N GLU A 170 11.13 -21.83 12.42
CA GLU A 170 10.29 -21.71 13.63
C GLU A 170 8.81 -22.01 13.37
N SER A 171 8.44 -22.30 12.12
CA SER A 171 7.03 -22.41 11.69
C SER A 171 6.74 -23.77 11.07
N ASP A 172 5.57 -24.33 11.38
CA ASP A 172 5.04 -25.48 10.63
C ASP A 172 4.62 -25.04 9.23
N VAL A 173 4.08 -23.81 9.11
CA VAL A 173 3.68 -23.17 7.86
C VAL A 173 4.03 -21.68 7.92
N LEU A 174 4.69 -21.17 6.89
CA LEU A 174 5.02 -19.75 6.75
C LEU A 174 4.34 -19.15 5.52
N HIS A 175 3.43 -18.20 5.75
CA HIS A 175 2.80 -17.39 4.71
C HIS A 175 3.65 -16.15 4.43
N VAL A 176 4.16 -16.01 3.19
CA VAL A 176 4.94 -14.86 2.76
C VAL A 176 4.09 -14.00 1.84
N PHE A 177 3.78 -12.78 2.26
CA PHE A 177 3.00 -11.82 1.50
C PHE A 177 3.90 -10.81 0.81
N VAL A 178 3.83 -10.76 -0.52
CA VAL A 178 4.60 -9.84 -1.36
C VAL A 178 3.68 -8.71 -1.83
N LEU A 179 4.06 -7.47 -1.55
CA LEU A 179 3.22 -6.29 -1.89
C LEU A 179 2.87 -6.28 -3.37
N THR A 180 1.62 -6.01 -3.73
CA THR A 180 1.17 -5.97 -5.14
C THR A 180 1.41 -4.62 -5.81
N GLU A 181 1.73 -3.57 -5.05
CA GLU A 181 1.88 -2.23 -5.61
C GLU A 181 2.97 -2.12 -6.68
N ASP A 182 2.66 -1.39 -7.77
CA ASP A 182 3.55 -1.22 -8.92
C ASP A 182 4.15 0.20 -8.98
N LEU A 183 4.52 0.76 -7.82
CA LEU A 183 5.30 2.01 -7.70
C LEU A 183 6.76 1.73 -7.29
N SER A 184 7.20 0.49 -7.47
CA SER A 184 8.54 0.00 -7.19
C SER A 184 9.37 -0.05 -8.47
N ALA A 185 10.70 0.01 -8.33
CA ALA A 185 11.61 -0.14 -9.47
C ALA A 185 11.45 -1.51 -10.14
N PHE A 186 11.18 -2.54 -9.34
CA PHE A 186 10.86 -3.88 -9.81
C PHE A 186 9.33 -4.08 -9.84
N PRO A 187 8.78 -4.50 -11.00
CA PRO A 187 7.34 -4.74 -11.11
C PRO A 187 6.84 -5.82 -10.14
N SER A 188 5.58 -5.73 -9.72
CA SER A 188 4.98 -6.69 -8.78
C SER A 188 5.14 -8.15 -9.22
N ALA A 189 4.84 -8.46 -10.48
CA ALA A 189 4.97 -9.81 -11.03
C ALA A 189 6.41 -10.34 -10.95
N VAL A 190 7.40 -9.48 -11.20
CA VAL A 190 8.82 -9.82 -11.09
C VAL A 190 9.18 -10.09 -9.63
N ARG A 191 8.78 -9.22 -8.69
CA ARG A 191 9.07 -9.42 -7.26
C ARG A 191 8.46 -10.72 -6.75
N MET A 192 7.22 -11.02 -7.14
CA MET A 192 6.53 -12.27 -6.83
C MET A 192 7.28 -13.50 -7.36
N ASP A 193 7.68 -13.49 -8.63
CA ASP A 193 8.43 -14.57 -9.26
C ASP A 193 9.79 -14.81 -8.57
N LEU A 194 10.53 -13.73 -8.27
CA LEU A 194 11.81 -13.81 -7.58
C LEU A 194 11.69 -14.41 -6.17
N VAL A 195 10.66 -14.00 -5.41
CA VAL A 195 10.39 -14.57 -4.08
C VAL A 195 10.04 -16.05 -4.20
N LYS A 196 9.15 -16.44 -5.12
CA LYS A 196 8.76 -17.84 -5.35
C LYS A 196 9.97 -18.71 -5.72
N LYS A 197 10.77 -18.29 -6.70
CA LYS A 197 11.97 -19.02 -7.12
C LYS A 197 13.01 -19.09 -6.02
N GLY A 198 13.24 -17.97 -5.32
CA GLY A 198 14.23 -17.89 -4.24
C GLY A 198 13.85 -18.65 -2.96
N THR A 199 12.60 -19.12 -2.84
CA THR A 199 12.12 -19.87 -1.67
C THR A 199 11.65 -21.29 -2.03
N ALA A 200 11.84 -21.73 -3.27
CA ALA A 200 11.33 -23.01 -3.77
C ALA A 200 11.91 -24.24 -3.04
N HIS A 201 13.07 -24.11 -2.37
CA HIS A 201 13.67 -25.15 -1.53
C HIS A 201 12.98 -25.31 -0.17
N LEU A 202 12.10 -24.39 0.23
CA LEU A 202 11.40 -24.41 1.51
C LEU A 202 10.00 -25.00 1.32
N SER A 203 9.80 -26.23 1.78
CA SER A 203 8.55 -26.97 1.59
C SER A 203 7.36 -26.44 2.39
N ASN A 204 7.61 -25.64 3.44
CA ASN A 204 6.60 -25.07 4.33
C ASN A 204 6.30 -23.59 4.05
N VAL A 205 6.75 -23.04 2.92
CA VAL A 205 6.53 -21.64 2.54
C VAL A 205 5.44 -21.52 1.48
N ILE A 206 4.46 -20.66 1.74
CA ILE A 206 3.38 -20.33 0.79
C ILE A 206 3.44 -18.85 0.48
N VAL A 207 3.63 -18.50 -0.79
CA VAL A 207 3.79 -17.10 -1.23
C VAL A 207 2.47 -16.54 -1.77
N HIS A 208 2.06 -15.40 -1.25
CA HIS A 208 0.81 -14.69 -1.55
C HIS A 208 1.09 -13.29 -2.09
N GLU A 209 0.21 -12.83 -2.96
CA GLU A 209 0.09 -11.40 -3.26
C GLU A 209 -0.75 -10.72 -2.18
N THR A 210 -0.50 -9.44 -1.90
CA THR A 210 -1.30 -8.69 -0.92
C THR A 210 -2.61 -8.16 -1.49
N GLY A 211 -2.71 -8.06 -2.82
CA GLY A 211 -3.67 -7.16 -3.44
C GLY A 211 -3.48 -5.75 -2.92
N ASP A 212 -4.59 -5.01 -2.81
CA ASP A 212 -4.61 -3.63 -2.30
C ASP A 212 -4.77 -3.54 -0.76
N TYR A 213 -4.81 -4.67 -0.06
CA TYR A 213 -5.20 -4.74 1.36
C TYR A 213 -4.02 -4.68 2.35
N MET A 214 -2.79 -4.61 1.85
CA MET A 214 -1.64 -4.21 2.67
C MET A 214 -0.91 -3.09 1.94
N VAL A 215 -1.01 -1.90 2.51
CA VAL A 215 -0.81 -0.66 1.77
C VAL A 215 0.62 -0.19 1.99
N SER A 216 1.29 0.17 0.91
CA SER A 216 2.61 0.78 1.05
C SER A 216 2.52 2.22 1.54
N ALA A 217 3.57 2.68 2.21
CA ALA A 217 3.73 4.09 2.54
C ALA A 217 3.68 5.01 1.30
N LYS A 218 4.03 4.52 0.09
CA LYS A 218 4.06 5.31 -1.15
C LYS A 218 2.67 5.66 -1.67
N THR A 219 1.66 4.88 -1.33
CA THR A 219 0.29 5.01 -1.86
C THR A 219 -0.71 5.44 -0.80
N PHE A 220 -0.34 5.33 0.48
CA PHE A 220 -1.18 5.66 1.61
C PHE A 220 -1.61 7.14 1.60
N PRO A 221 -2.92 7.44 1.46
CA PRO A 221 -3.38 8.81 1.43
C PRO A 221 -3.39 9.40 2.85
N SER A 222 -2.78 10.58 3.02
CA SER A 222 -2.65 11.25 4.31
C SER A 222 -3.23 12.67 4.32
N TYR A 223 -3.79 13.09 3.18
CA TYR A 223 -4.37 14.41 2.95
C TYR A 223 -5.44 14.84 3.96
N PHE A 224 -6.20 13.90 4.51
CA PHE A 224 -7.28 14.14 5.48
C PHE A 224 -6.83 14.05 6.95
N LEU A 225 -5.61 13.57 7.21
CA LEU A 225 -5.07 13.45 8.56
C LEU A 225 -4.66 14.81 9.11
N LYS A 226 -4.81 15.01 10.42
CA LYS A 226 -4.37 16.21 11.12
C LYS A 226 -2.83 16.31 11.10
N GLU A 227 -2.31 17.53 11.13
CA GLU A 227 -0.86 17.80 11.00
C GLU A 227 -0.03 17.30 12.19
N ASP A 228 -0.64 17.17 13.37
CA ASP A 228 -0.02 16.69 14.60
C ASP A 228 0.09 15.16 14.69
N ARG A 229 -0.42 14.43 13.68
CA ARG A 229 -0.45 12.97 13.68
C ARG A 229 0.69 12.37 12.86
N ASP A 230 1.30 11.33 13.40
CA ASP A 230 2.29 10.54 12.68
C ASP A 230 1.60 9.65 11.63
N VAL A 231 1.74 10.05 10.36
CA VAL A 231 1.20 9.32 9.20
C VAL A 231 1.72 7.89 9.15
N THR A 232 2.99 7.68 9.54
CA THR A 232 3.62 6.36 9.57
C THR A 232 2.97 5.48 10.63
N GLU A 233 2.70 6.01 11.83
CA GLU A 233 2.00 5.25 12.88
C GLU A 233 0.58 4.86 12.46
N ILE A 234 -0.16 5.78 11.82
CA ILE A 234 -1.54 5.50 11.37
C ILE A 234 -1.56 4.46 10.26
N GLN A 235 -0.69 4.60 9.26
CA GLN A 235 -0.55 3.61 8.18
C GLN A 235 -0.16 2.24 8.73
N ALA A 236 0.85 2.18 9.60
CA ALA A 236 1.27 0.95 10.25
C ALA A 236 0.16 0.33 11.11
N SER A 237 -0.64 1.16 11.80
CA SER A 237 -1.77 0.69 12.61
C SER A 237 -2.88 0.10 11.74
N LEU A 238 -3.17 0.71 10.59
CA LEU A 238 -4.13 0.16 9.63
C LEU A 238 -3.66 -1.20 9.12
N ASP A 239 -2.42 -1.27 8.62
CA ASP A 239 -1.81 -2.52 8.15
C ASP A 239 -1.81 -3.61 9.24
N ALA A 240 -1.47 -3.24 10.48
CA ALA A 240 -1.46 -4.16 11.62
C ALA A 240 -2.86 -4.70 11.87
N LYS A 241 -3.88 -3.84 11.88
CA LYS A 241 -5.27 -4.24 12.12
C LYS A 241 -5.80 -5.11 11.00
N ILE A 242 -5.58 -4.75 9.74
CA ILE A 242 -6.01 -5.58 8.61
C ILE A 242 -5.38 -6.98 8.70
N PHE A 243 -4.07 -7.02 8.99
CA PHE A 243 -3.37 -8.28 9.14
C PHE A 243 -3.90 -9.09 10.33
N LYS A 244 -3.97 -8.51 11.54
CA LYS A 244 -4.38 -9.19 12.76
C LYS A 244 -5.84 -9.65 12.71
N ASN A 245 -6.74 -8.76 12.30
CA ASN A 245 -8.18 -8.99 12.44
C ASN A 245 -8.74 -9.87 11.34
N HIS A 246 -8.11 -9.90 10.17
CA HIS A 246 -8.65 -10.57 8.98
C HIS A 246 -7.71 -11.62 8.42
N ILE A 247 -6.52 -11.23 7.97
CA ILE A 247 -5.57 -12.13 7.27
C ILE A 247 -5.09 -13.24 8.21
N ALA A 248 -4.64 -12.87 9.41
CA ALA A 248 -4.11 -13.79 10.39
C ALA A 248 -5.20 -14.77 10.86
N LYS A 249 -6.41 -14.29 11.15
CA LYS A 249 -7.53 -15.16 11.53
C LYS A 249 -7.92 -16.14 10.42
N THR A 250 -7.97 -15.67 9.17
CA THR A 250 -8.32 -16.49 8.01
C THR A 250 -7.37 -17.68 7.88
N LEU A 251 -6.06 -17.42 7.99
CA LEU A 251 -5.01 -18.42 7.81
C LEU A 251 -4.61 -19.15 9.09
N GLY A 252 -5.07 -18.71 10.26
CA GLY A 252 -4.65 -19.24 11.56
C GLY A 252 -3.25 -18.78 11.98
N ILE A 253 -2.72 -17.67 11.43
CA ILE A 253 -1.40 -17.14 11.76
C ILE A 253 -1.38 -16.65 13.22
N THR A 254 -0.42 -17.14 14.00
CA THR A 254 -0.22 -16.78 15.42
C THR A 254 1.05 -15.98 15.65
N THR A 255 1.95 -15.92 14.66
CA THR A 255 3.19 -15.14 14.74
C THR A 255 3.44 -14.36 13.44
N ARG A 256 3.78 -13.08 13.55
CA ARG A 256 4.29 -12.29 12.42
C ARG A 256 5.77 -11.98 12.62
N PHE A 257 6.57 -12.27 11.61
CA PHE A 257 7.99 -11.95 11.59
C PHE A 257 8.24 -10.67 10.79
N VAL A 258 9.11 -9.82 11.31
CA VAL A 258 9.58 -8.60 10.64
C VAL A 258 11.09 -8.48 10.76
N GLY A 259 11.72 -7.82 9.80
CA GLY A 259 13.14 -7.48 9.91
C GLY A 259 13.35 -6.30 10.85
N GLU A 260 14.45 -6.31 11.60
CA GLU A 260 14.95 -5.15 12.31
C GLU A 260 15.38 -4.06 11.32
N GLU A 261 15.24 -2.79 11.69
CA GLU A 261 15.82 -1.68 10.92
C GLU A 261 16.20 -0.52 11.83
N PRO A 262 17.29 -0.68 12.62
CA PRO A 262 17.60 0.21 13.73
C PRO A 262 17.93 1.65 13.27
N LEU A 263 18.37 1.82 12.02
CA LEU A 263 18.73 3.10 11.41
C LEU A 263 17.56 3.80 10.71
N SER A 264 16.39 3.16 10.59
CA SER A 264 15.20 3.75 9.97
C SER A 264 14.20 4.17 11.04
N PHE A 265 14.09 5.48 11.27
CA PHE A 265 13.09 6.04 12.18
C PHE A 265 11.66 5.60 11.81
N ALA A 266 11.32 5.66 10.52
CA ALA A 266 10.00 5.24 10.03
C ALA A 266 9.73 3.74 10.26
N THR A 267 10.73 2.88 10.06
CA THR A 267 10.55 1.43 10.30
C THR A 267 10.42 1.12 11.79
N ASN A 268 11.11 1.87 12.66
CA ASN A 268 10.95 1.74 14.11
C ASN A 268 9.53 2.13 14.56
N ILE A 269 8.97 3.23 14.03
CA ILE A 269 7.57 3.61 14.26
C ILE A 269 6.64 2.50 13.77
N TYR A 270 6.87 1.98 12.56
CA TYR A 270 6.05 0.92 11.97
C TYR A 270 6.04 -0.34 12.86
N ASN A 271 7.21 -0.86 13.24
CA ASN A 271 7.33 -2.03 14.11
C ASN A 271 6.73 -1.78 15.50
N GLY A 272 6.86 -0.55 16.03
CA GLY A 272 6.23 -0.13 17.28
C GLY A 272 4.69 -0.19 17.20
N ALA A 273 4.11 0.33 16.12
CA ALA A 273 2.67 0.27 15.88
C ALA A 273 2.17 -1.17 15.71
N LEU A 274 2.88 -2.03 14.98
CA LEU A 274 2.57 -3.45 14.89
C LEU A 274 2.51 -4.09 16.29
N LYS A 275 3.56 -3.88 17.11
CA LYS A 275 3.65 -4.45 18.46
C LYS A 275 2.47 -4.01 19.33
N LYS A 276 2.11 -2.72 19.27
CA LYS A 276 0.99 -2.13 20.02
C LYS A 276 -0.35 -2.74 19.60
N ILE A 277 -0.62 -2.86 18.30
CA ILE A 277 -1.89 -3.39 17.79
C ILE A 277 -2.01 -4.90 18.01
N PHE A 278 -0.91 -5.61 17.86
CA PHE A 278 -0.89 -7.06 18.03
C PHE A 278 -1.16 -7.48 19.46
N GLY A 279 -0.51 -6.82 20.43
CA GLY A 279 -0.67 -7.16 21.84
C GLY A 279 -0.38 -8.64 22.09
N ASP A 280 -1.24 -9.29 22.88
CA ASP A 280 -1.10 -10.71 23.22
C ASP A 280 -1.76 -11.66 22.21
N ASP A 281 -2.60 -11.14 21.29
CA ASP A 281 -3.37 -11.94 20.35
C ASP A 281 -2.54 -12.47 19.16
N LEU A 282 -1.42 -11.80 18.85
CA LEU A 282 -0.57 -12.13 17.71
C LEU A 282 0.89 -11.84 18.07
N ARG A 283 1.77 -12.83 18.07
CA ARG A 283 3.16 -12.63 18.46
C ARG A 283 3.92 -11.87 17.37
N LEU A 284 4.58 -10.76 17.70
CA LEU A 284 5.54 -10.10 16.80
C LEU A 284 6.96 -10.57 17.12
N VAL A 285 7.68 -11.07 16.12
CA VAL A 285 9.10 -11.41 16.24
C VAL A 285 9.93 -10.55 15.30
N VAL A 286 10.90 -9.81 15.86
CA VAL A 286 11.83 -8.97 15.10
C VAL A 286 13.14 -9.72 14.92
N ILE A 287 13.50 -10.01 13.67
CA ILE A 287 14.73 -10.73 13.31
C ILE A 287 15.82 -9.70 12.95
N ARG A 288 16.99 -9.83 13.59
CA ARG A 288 18.18 -9.01 13.29
C ARG A 288 18.59 -9.17 11.83
N ARG A 289 19.04 -8.10 11.18
CA ARG A 289 19.41 -8.17 9.76
C ARG A 289 20.68 -8.99 9.53
N LYS A 290 20.71 -9.64 8.37
CA LYS A 290 21.92 -10.27 7.83
C LYS A 290 22.85 -9.19 7.27
N GLU A 291 24.10 -9.26 7.71
CA GLU A 291 25.18 -8.40 7.22
C GLU A 291 26.04 -9.15 6.21
N SER A 292 26.65 -8.39 5.29
CA SER A 292 27.70 -8.83 4.39
C SER A 292 28.78 -7.77 4.38
N GLU A 293 30.04 -8.17 4.64
CA GLU A 293 31.20 -7.26 4.64
C GLU A 293 31.04 -6.08 5.63
N GLY A 294 30.37 -6.31 6.77
CA GLY A 294 30.14 -5.28 7.78
C GLY A 294 29.01 -4.29 7.45
N GLU A 295 28.31 -4.49 6.34
CA GLU A 295 27.16 -3.68 5.95
C GLU A 295 25.87 -4.51 5.82
N VAL A 296 24.74 -3.89 6.13
CA VAL A 296 23.43 -4.52 6.03
C VAL A 296 23.06 -4.81 4.56
N ILE A 297 22.63 -6.04 4.28
CA ILE A 297 22.08 -6.39 2.97
C ILE A 297 20.69 -5.75 2.81
N SER A 298 20.56 -4.80 1.89
CA SER A 298 19.30 -4.08 1.64
C SER A 298 18.97 -3.97 0.15
N ALA A 299 17.68 -3.90 -0.17
CA ALA A 299 17.21 -3.75 -1.54
C ALA A 299 17.58 -2.37 -2.14
N SER A 300 17.69 -1.33 -1.31
CA SER A 300 18.18 -0.01 -1.73
C SER A 300 19.65 -0.06 -2.16
N ARG A 301 20.51 -0.79 -1.44
CA ARG A 301 21.91 -1.00 -1.83
C ARG A 301 22.02 -1.75 -3.16
N VAL A 302 21.19 -2.76 -3.39
CA VAL A 302 21.13 -3.46 -4.68
C VAL A 302 20.80 -2.49 -5.81
N ARG A 303 19.74 -1.67 -5.66
CA ARG A 303 19.38 -0.67 -6.67
C ARG A 303 20.49 0.36 -6.89
N LYS A 304 21.18 0.79 -5.84
CA LYS A 304 22.35 1.68 -5.95
C LYS A 304 23.46 1.04 -6.78
N TYR A 305 23.85 -0.20 -6.50
CA TYR A 305 24.90 -0.89 -7.24
C TYR A 305 24.51 -1.16 -8.70
N MET A 306 23.23 -1.41 -8.98
CA MET A 306 22.73 -1.47 -10.35
C MET A 306 22.92 -0.14 -11.10
N LYS A 307 22.67 1.00 -10.45
CA LYS A 307 22.92 2.33 -11.06
C LYS A 307 24.41 2.55 -11.34
N GLU A 308 25.27 2.11 -10.43
CA GLU A 308 26.73 2.28 -10.50
C GLU A 308 27.44 1.23 -11.40
N ASP A 309 26.70 0.38 -12.12
CA ASP A 309 27.25 -0.74 -12.92
C ASP A 309 28.10 -1.76 -12.14
N ARG A 310 27.91 -1.83 -10.82
CA ARG A 310 28.64 -2.72 -9.91
C ARG A 310 28.02 -4.13 -9.85
N MET A 311 27.88 -4.76 -11.01
CA MET A 311 27.10 -5.99 -11.15
C MET A 311 27.74 -7.20 -10.46
N GLU A 312 29.06 -7.32 -10.42
CA GLU A 312 29.73 -8.45 -9.77
C GLU A 312 29.47 -8.49 -8.25
N GLU A 313 29.38 -7.33 -7.62
CA GLU A 313 29.14 -7.20 -6.18
C GLU A 313 27.73 -7.60 -5.77
N LEU A 314 26.78 -7.59 -6.71
CA LEU A 314 25.41 -8.02 -6.46
C LEU A 314 25.32 -9.51 -6.08
N LYS A 315 26.27 -10.35 -6.50
CA LYS A 315 26.36 -11.76 -6.09
C LYS A 315 26.40 -11.93 -4.57
N ASN A 316 26.95 -10.95 -3.85
CA ASN A 316 27.01 -10.98 -2.38
C ASN A 316 25.71 -10.50 -1.73
N LEU A 317 24.85 -9.78 -2.45
CA LEU A 317 23.64 -9.14 -1.90
C LEU A 317 22.34 -9.87 -2.23
N VAL A 318 22.27 -10.58 -3.35
CA VAL A 318 21.02 -11.21 -3.83
C VAL A 318 21.18 -12.72 -4.04
N PRO A 319 20.11 -13.52 -3.91
CA PRO A 319 20.16 -14.95 -4.23
C PRO A 319 20.42 -15.16 -5.72
N ASP A 320 20.88 -16.36 -6.09
CA ASP A 320 21.23 -16.70 -7.48
C ASP A 320 20.07 -16.49 -8.44
N THR A 321 18.83 -16.73 -8.00
CA THR A 321 17.61 -16.50 -8.78
C THR A 321 17.43 -15.03 -9.14
N THR A 322 17.62 -14.12 -8.17
CA THR A 322 17.62 -12.68 -8.42
C THR A 322 18.82 -12.29 -9.27
N TYR A 323 20.02 -12.81 -8.99
CA TYR A 323 21.23 -12.46 -9.74
C TYR A 323 21.07 -12.78 -11.23
N ALA A 324 20.59 -13.97 -11.56
CA ALA A 324 20.29 -14.38 -12.92
C ALA A 324 19.25 -13.45 -13.59
N PHE A 325 18.18 -13.06 -12.87
CA PHE A 325 17.22 -12.08 -13.38
C PHE A 325 17.87 -10.72 -13.66
N LEU A 326 18.74 -10.22 -12.78
CA LEU A 326 19.40 -8.93 -12.98
C LEU A 326 20.30 -8.91 -14.23
N GLN A 327 20.79 -10.07 -14.68
CA GLN A 327 21.58 -10.21 -15.91
C GLN A 327 20.74 -10.40 -17.19
N SER A 328 19.43 -10.66 -17.04
CA SER A 328 18.50 -10.79 -18.17
C SER A 328 18.23 -9.47 -18.88
N GLU A 329 17.58 -9.53 -20.05
CA GLU A 329 17.15 -8.33 -20.79
C GLU A 329 16.16 -7.48 -19.97
N GLU A 330 15.22 -8.12 -19.27
CA GLU A 330 14.28 -7.45 -18.37
C GLU A 330 15.02 -6.75 -17.21
N GLY A 331 16.04 -7.41 -16.65
CA GLY A 331 16.91 -6.84 -15.61
C GLY A 331 17.64 -5.59 -16.10
N LYS A 332 18.19 -5.62 -17.31
CA LYS A 332 18.86 -4.47 -17.95
C LYS A 332 17.90 -3.31 -18.23
N ILE A 333 16.66 -3.59 -18.62
CA ILE A 333 15.63 -2.55 -18.81
C ILE A 333 15.36 -1.83 -17.49
N ILE A 334 15.23 -2.57 -16.38
CA ILE A 334 15.05 -1.97 -15.04
C ILE A 334 16.29 -1.15 -14.64
N GLN A 335 17.49 -1.67 -14.89
CA GLN A 335 18.74 -0.95 -14.63
C GLN A 335 18.81 0.38 -15.39
N LYS A 336 18.43 0.39 -16.67
CA LYS A 336 18.38 1.61 -17.47
C LYS A 336 17.40 2.65 -16.90
N LYS A 337 16.18 2.22 -16.55
CA LYS A 337 15.18 3.11 -15.90
C LYS A 337 15.71 3.71 -14.59
N LEU A 338 16.37 2.90 -13.76
CA LEU A 338 16.96 3.36 -12.50
C LEU A 338 18.02 4.46 -12.69
N LYS A 339 18.76 4.43 -13.80
CA LYS A 339 19.74 5.47 -14.16
C LYS A 339 19.07 6.74 -14.67
N GLU A 340 17.94 6.61 -15.38
CA GLU A 340 17.19 7.74 -15.93
C GLU A 340 16.41 8.52 -14.86
N GLU A 341 16.05 7.91 -13.73
CA GLU A 341 15.37 8.58 -12.59
C GLU A 341 16.21 9.66 -11.88
N GLU A 342 17.48 9.86 -12.26
CA GLU A 342 18.39 10.91 -11.74
C GLU A 342 18.62 12.09 -12.72
N MET A 343 18.02 12.05 -13.92
CA MET A 343 17.97 13.19 -14.86
C MET A 343 16.65 13.94 -14.74
#